data_AF-A0A9N9DAI6-F1
#
_entry.id   AF-A0A9N9DAI6-F1
#
_cell.length_a   1.000
_cell.length_b   1.000
_cell.length_c   1.000
_cell.angle_alpha   90.00
_cell.angle_beta   90.00
_cell.angle_gamma   90.00
#
_symmetry.space_group_name_H-M   'P 1'
#
loop_
_entity.id
_entity.type
_entity.pdbx_description
1 polymer ?
#
loop_
_entity_poly.entity_id
_entity_poly.type
_entity_poly.pdbx_seq_one_letter_code
_entity_poly.pdbx_strand_id
1 'polypeptide(L)'
;MPSQYAKLLPPHFKEDIKAWLAQDAPCFDYGGYVVGDTPEVAMLYGKSPGVLAGVPFFDEVFNQLGCRVDWLISEGESFEPVKLCAK
;
A
#
# COMPACT_ATOMS: atom_id res chain seq x y z
N MET A 1 2.01 -11.29 6.15
CA MET A 1 0.95 -12.24 6.57
C MET A 1 -0.29 -11.43 6.91
N PRO A 2 -1.49 -11.76 6.38
CA PRO A 2 -2.70 -11.01 6.68
C PRO A 2 -3.00 -11.07 8.18
N SER A 3 -3.16 -9.91 8.81
CA SER A 3 -3.40 -9.83 10.25
C SER A 3 -4.77 -10.37 10.62
N GLN A 4 -4.95 -10.75 11.88
CA GLN A 4 -6.28 -11.08 12.41
C GLN A 4 -7.23 -9.86 12.35
N TYR A 5 -6.70 -8.64 12.43
CA TYR A 5 -7.47 -7.40 12.38
C TYR A 5 -8.11 -7.16 11.01
N ALA A 6 -7.46 -7.57 9.92
CA ALA A 6 -8.00 -7.45 8.56
C ALA A 6 -9.33 -8.18 8.38
N LYS A 7 -9.63 -9.21 9.19
CA LYS A 7 -10.90 -9.94 9.16
C LYS A 7 -12.10 -9.11 9.64
N LEU A 8 -11.87 -7.96 10.26
CA LEU A 8 -12.92 -7.02 10.67
C LEU A 8 -13.38 -6.13 9.52
N LEU A 9 -12.62 -6.05 8.43
CA LEU A 9 -12.94 -5.16 7.32
C LEU A 9 -14.13 -5.67 6.54
N PRO A 10 -15.16 -4.83 6.32
CA PRO A 10 -16.29 -5.21 5.49
C PRO A 10 -15.85 -5.26 4.03
N PRO A 11 -16.37 -6.19 3.19
CA PRO A 11 -15.89 -6.36 1.81
C PRO A 11 -15.92 -5.10 0.93
N HIS A 12 -16.79 -4.13 1.22
CA HIS A 12 -16.96 -2.91 0.43
C HIS A 12 -15.81 -1.89 0.57
N PHE A 13 -14.89 -2.06 1.53
CA PHE A 13 -13.76 -1.13 1.69
C PHE A 13 -12.89 -0.99 0.41
N LYS A 14 -12.92 -2.01 -0.46
CA LYS A 14 -12.25 -2.00 -1.76
C LYS A 14 -12.82 -0.94 -2.72
N GLU A 15 -14.11 -0.64 -2.59
CA GLU A 15 -14.78 0.40 -3.38
C GLU A 15 -14.31 1.79 -2.94
N ASP A 16 -14.10 2.00 -1.64
CA ASP A 16 -13.53 3.25 -1.11
C ASP A 16 -12.12 3.47 -1.66
N ILE A 17 -11.29 2.42 -1.70
CA ILE A 17 -9.94 2.50 -2.26
C ILE A 17 -9.97 2.85 -3.75
N LYS A 18 -10.91 2.26 -4.50
CA LYS A 18 -11.10 2.61 -5.92
C LYS A 18 -11.51 4.08 -6.07
N ALA A 19 -12.36 4.59 -5.18
CA ALA A 19 -12.75 5.99 -5.17
C ALA A 19 -11.56 6.92 -4.85
N TRP A 20 -10.67 6.53 -3.93
CA TRP A 20 -9.45 7.28 -3.63
C TRP A 20 -8.50 7.35 -4.84
N LEU A 21 -8.31 6.25 -5.57
CA LEU A 21 -7.51 6.25 -6.80
C LEU A 21 -8.10 7.17 -7.87
N ALA A 22 -9.43 7.12 -8.07
CA ALA A 22 -10.11 8.00 -9.01
C ALA A 22 -10.08 9.49 -8.59
N GLN A 23 -10.01 9.76 -7.28
CA GLN A 23 -9.88 11.11 -6.75
C GLN A 23 -8.50 11.71 -7.05
N ASP A 24 -7.43 10.92 -6.95
CA ASP A 24 -6.05 11.37 -7.17
C ASP A 24 -5.74 11.58 -8.67
N ALA A 25 -6.27 10.70 -9.53
CA ALA A 25 -6.14 10.79 -10.98
C ALA A 25 -7.52 10.91 -11.67
N PRO A 26 -8.19 12.08 -11.60
CA PRO A 26 -9.54 12.25 -12.13
C PRO A 26 -9.62 12.27 -13.67
N CYS A 27 -8.48 12.35 -14.35
CA CYS A 27 -8.38 12.40 -15.81
C CYS A 27 -7.19 11.55 -16.29
N PHE A 28 -6.15 12.17 -16.85
CA PHE A 28 -4.96 11.47 -17.33
C PHE A 28 -3.81 11.56 -16.33
N ASP A 29 -3.10 10.45 -16.17
CA ASP A 29 -1.82 10.40 -15.47
C ASP A 29 -0.68 10.68 -16.45
N TYR A 30 -0.28 11.95 -16.54
CA TYR A 30 0.88 12.36 -17.34
C TYR A 30 2.20 11.82 -16.78
N GLY A 31 2.27 11.57 -15.46
CA GLY A 31 3.46 11.01 -14.82
C GLY A 31 3.71 9.58 -15.28
N GLY A 32 2.67 8.74 -15.25
CA GLY A 32 2.68 7.39 -15.80
C GLY A 32 3.05 7.37 -17.29
N TYR A 33 2.52 8.30 -18.09
CA TYR A 33 2.87 8.41 -19.51
C TYR A 33 4.37 8.66 -19.75
N VAL A 34 5.01 9.49 -18.94
CA VAL A 34 6.44 9.82 -19.09
C VAL A 34 7.35 8.72 -18.57
N VAL A 35 6.96 8.04 -17.48
CA VAL A 35 7.77 6.98 -16.85
C VAL A 35 7.71 5.66 -17.62
N GLY A 36 6.54 5.31 -18.17
CA GLY A 36 6.31 4.06 -18.89
C GLY A 36 6.11 2.84 -17.97
N ASP A 37 6.04 1.66 -18.59
CA ASP A 37 5.55 0.43 -17.94
C ASP A 37 6.66 -0.58 -17.60
N THR A 38 7.91 -0.12 -17.46
CA THR A 38 9.02 -1.02 -17.13
C THR A 38 8.84 -1.57 -15.70
N PRO A 39 9.00 -2.89 -15.46
CA PRO A 39 8.94 -3.43 -14.10
C PRO A 39 10.03 -2.85 -13.22
N GLU A 40 9.63 -2.25 -12.09
CA GLU A 40 10.52 -1.62 -11.11
C GLU A 40 10.27 -2.17 -9.70
N VAL A 41 11.24 -1.94 -8.81
CA VAL A 41 11.14 -2.30 -7.39
C VAL A 41 11.28 -1.04 -6.53
N ALA A 42 10.35 -0.85 -5.61
CA ALA A 42 10.38 0.26 -4.65
C ALA A 42 10.65 -0.26 -3.23
N MET A 43 11.00 0.65 -2.32
CA MET A 43 11.27 0.32 -0.91
C MET A 43 10.40 1.21 -0.02
N LEU A 44 9.54 0.60 0.80
CA LEU A 44 8.69 1.32 1.76
C LEU A 44 9.42 1.49 3.09
N TYR A 45 9.66 2.73 3.50
CA TYR A 45 10.37 3.04 4.74
C TYR A 45 9.47 3.68 5.80
N GLY A 46 9.54 3.13 7.01
CA GLY A 46 9.05 3.78 8.23
C GLY A 46 10.10 4.76 8.75
N LYS A 47 9.80 6.06 8.66
CA LYS A 47 10.74 7.16 8.99
C LYS A 47 10.48 7.82 10.35
N SER A 48 9.45 7.40 11.06
CA SER A 48 9.10 7.84 12.41
C SER A 48 8.88 6.62 13.30
N PRO A 49 9.14 6.68 14.61
CA PRO A 49 8.84 5.57 15.50
C PRO A 49 7.33 5.35 15.55
N GLY A 50 6.89 4.10 15.59
CA GLY A 50 5.46 3.79 15.57
C GLY A 50 5.15 2.31 15.45
N VAL A 51 3.87 2.01 15.20
CA VAL A 51 3.34 0.67 14.98
C VAL A 51 2.79 0.59 13.57
N LEU A 52 3.15 -0.45 12.81
CA LEU A 52 2.63 -0.64 11.47
C LEU A 52 1.12 -0.96 11.51
N ALA A 53 0.33 -0.21 10.77
CA ALA A 53 -1.11 -0.43 10.61
C ALA A 53 -1.57 -0.03 9.20
N GLY A 54 -2.70 -0.57 8.75
CA GLY A 54 -3.29 -0.26 7.45
C GLY A 54 -2.80 -1.18 6.32
N VAL A 55 -2.14 -2.28 6.66
CA VAL A 55 -1.65 -3.29 5.70
C VAL A 55 -2.74 -3.73 4.70
N PRO A 56 -3.96 -4.13 5.10
CA PRO A 56 -4.97 -4.56 4.14
C PRO A 56 -5.45 -3.46 3.19
N PHE A 57 -5.39 -2.18 3.61
CA PHE A 57 -5.74 -1.06 2.74
C PHE A 57 -4.62 -0.81 1.72
N PHE A 58 -3.37 -0.83 2.18
CA PHE A 58 -2.19 -0.69 1.31
C PHE A 58 -2.13 -1.83 0.29
N ASP A 59 -2.33 -3.08 0.73
CA ASP A 59 -2.35 -4.25 -0.16
C ASP A 59 -3.41 -4.12 -1.25
N GLU A 60 -4.60 -3.63 -0.91
CA GLU A 60 -5.68 -3.46 -1.88
C GLU A 60 -5.39 -2.33 -2.89
N VAL A 61 -4.74 -1.23 -2.47
CA VAL A 61 -4.25 -0.19 -3.39
C VAL A 61 -3.32 -0.80 -4.44
N PHE A 62 -2.29 -1.53 -4.01
CA PHE A 62 -1.31 -2.13 -4.91
C PHE A 62 -1.92 -3.25 -5.76
N ASN A 63 -2.88 -4.01 -5.21
CA ASN A 63 -3.61 -5.03 -5.96
C ASN A 63 -4.46 -4.42 -7.11
N GLN A 64 -5.14 -3.28 -6.88
CA GLN A 64 -5.90 -2.60 -7.95
C GLN A 64 -5.00 -2.03 -9.05
N LEU A 65 -3.76 -1.68 -8.72
CA LEU A 65 -2.74 -1.19 -9.66
C LEU A 65 -1.90 -2.32 -10.31
N GLY A 66 -2.18 -3.59 -10.01
CA GLY A 66 -1.46 -4.73 -10.57
C GLY A 66 -0.03 -4.93 -10.03
N CYS A 67 0.29 -4.31 -8.89
CA CYS A 67 1.57 -4.41 -8.22
C CYS A 67 1.60 -5.57 -7.22
N ARG A 68 2.80 -5.89 -6.71
CA ARG A 68 3.03 -6.88 -5.65
C ARG A 68 3.74 -6.21 -4.48
N VAL A 69 3.45 -6.67 -3.27
CA VAL A 69 4.04 -6.15 -2.03
C VAL A 69 4.57 -7.31 -1.20
N ASP A 70 5.85 -7.22 -0.83
CA ASP A 70 6.54 -8.13 0.07
C ASP A 70 6.79 -7.43 1.41
N TRP A 71 5.93 -7.69 2.40
CA TRP A 71 6.08 -7.16 3.76
C TRP A 71 7.24 -7.81 4.52
N LEU A 72 8.08 -6.99 5.15
CA LEU A 72 9.21 -7.40 6.00
C LEU A 72 8.92 -7.32 7.50
N ILE A 73 7.86 -6.60 7.89
CA ILE A 73 7.33 -6.52 9.25
C ILE A 73 5.83 -6.83 9.25
N SER A 74 5.30 -7.27 10.38
CA SER A 74 3.88 -7.63 10.49
C SER A 74 3.02 -6.42 10.89
N GLU A 75 1.75 -6.41 10.47
CA GLU A 75 0.79 -5.44 11.01
C GLU A 75 0.67 -5.59 12.53
N GLY A 76 0.71 -4.47 13.25
CA GLY A 76 0.77 -4.41 14.71
C GLY A 76 2.18 -4.46 15.29
N GLU A 77 3.22 -4.63 14.48
CA GLU A 77 4.62 -4.58 14.93
C GLU A 77 5.09 -3.14 15.15
N SER A 78 5.71 -2.88 16.31
CA SER A 78 6.38 -1.61 16.61
C SER A 78 7.77 -1.56 15.99
N PHE A 79 8.19 -0.40 15.50
CA PHE A 79 9.51 -0.19 14.93
C PHE A 79 10.09 1.19 15.27
N GLU A 80 11.41 1.27 15.26
CA GLU A 80 12.18 2.52 15.33
C GLU A 80 12.66 2.93 13.93
N PRO A 81 12.74 4.23 13.61
CA PRO A 81 13.19 4.69 12.31
C PRO A 81 14.72 4.65 12.17
N VAL A 82 15.29 4.52 10.97
CA VAL A 82 14.63 4.28 9.67
C VAL A 82 14.50 2.77 9.46
N LYS A 83 13.27 2.28 9.30
CA LYS A 83 12.97 0.85 9.11
C LYS A 83 12.52 0.59 7.68
N LEU A 84 13.10 -0.40 7.01
CA LEU A 84 12.55 -0.94 5.77
C LEU A 84 11.36 -1.86 6.12
N CYS A 85 10.16 -1.50 5.68
CA CYS A 85 8.91 -2.15 6.07
C CYS A 85 8.37 -3.11 5.01
N ALA A 86 8.50 -2.76 3.73
CA ALA A 86 8.07 -3.58 2.61
C ALA A 86 8.87 -3.22 1.35
N LYS A 87 8.76 -4.06 0.32
CA LYS A 87 9.28 -3.83 -1.02
C LYS A 87 8.32 -4.36 -2.09
#